data_AF-A0AAV1UJ81-F1
#
_entry.id   AF-A0AAV1UJ81-F1
#
_cell.length_a   1.000
_cell.length_b   1.000
_cell.length_c   1.000
_cell.angle_alpha   90.00
_cell.angle_beta   90.00
_cell.angle_gamma   90.00
#
_symmetry.space_group_name_H-M   'P 1'
#
loop_
_entity.id
_entity.type
_entity.pdbx_description
1 polymer ?
#
loop_
_entity_poly.entity_id
_entity_poly.type
_entity_poly.pdbx_seq_one_letter_code
_entity_poly.pdbx_strand_id
1 'polypeptide(L)'
;MNMSDVEDHSFRVTREGYSHLSDSEWKVVGRMSVLMGEPGISGILESPNRDQQHAAINKFLQGELAVKRQKIALLQQRSSHQSMSRPTHMRRPEILKIDISRYKGTDEDSLLGWFVESDDHQGPSHRG
;
A
#
# COMPACT_ATOMS: atom_id res chain seq x y z
N MET A 1 2.22 2.05 55.15
CA MET A 1 2.03 3.05 54.07
C MET A 1 1.60 2.32 52.81
N ASN A 2 0.46 2.69 52.25
CA ASN A 2 -0.04 2.14 50.99
C ASN A 2 -0.16 3.33 50.02
N MET A 3 0.67 3.40 48.98
CA MET A 3 0.47 4.28 47.82
C MET A 3 1.06 3.57 46.59
N SER A 4 0.34 2.56 46.15
CA SER A 4 0.41 2.05 44.78
C SER A 4 -0.33 3.02 43.89
N ASP A 5 0.28 4.17 43.61
CA ASP A 5 -0.21 5.14 42.63
C ASP A 5 1.00 5.63 41.83
N VAL A 6 1.71 4.67 41.25
CA VAL A 6 2.51 4.96 40.07
C VAL A 6 1.47 4.91 38.97
N GLU A 7 0.85 6.05 38.68
CA GLU A 7 -0.04 6.18 37.54
C GLU A 7 0.78 5.73 36.32
N ASP A 8 0.48 4.52 35.83
CA ASP A 8 0.92 4.04 34.54
C ASP A 8 0.25 4.96 33.52
N HIS A 9 0.84 6.13 33.29
CA HIS A 9 0.59 6.98 32.14
C HIS A 9 1.13 6.27 30.89
N SER A 10 0.76 5.00 30.70
CA SER A 10 0.72 4.38 29.39
C SER A 10 -0.36 5.13 28.63
N PHE A 11 0.00 6.33 28.15
CA PHE A 11 -0.81 7.17 27.30
C PHE A 11 -0.95 6.43 25.98
N ARG A 12 -1.86 5.45 25.97
CA ARG A 12 -2.15 4.67 24.78
C ARG A 12 -2.63 5.66 23.74
N VAL A 13 -1.94 5.68 22.61
CA VAL A 13 -2.32 6.47 21.45
C VAL A 13 -3.64 5.89 20.93
N THR A 14 -4.75 6.50 21.34
CA THR A 14 -6.12 6.08 21.04
C THR A 14 -6.71 7.01 20.00
N ARG A 15 -7.54 6.46 19.09
CA ARG A 15 -8.07 7.22 17.95
C ARG A 15 -8.95 8.38 18.40
N GLU A 16 -9.63 8.17 19.52
CA GLU A 16 -10.56 9.09 20.16
C GLU A 16 -9.84 10.38 20.62
N GLY A 17 -8.57 10.29 21.04
CA GLY A 17 -7.75 11.44 21.43
C GLY A 17 -7.22 12.27 20.26
N TYR A 18 -7.30 11.75 19.03
CA TYR A 18 -6.74 12.35 17.82
C TYR A 18 -7.76 12.43 16.69
N SER A 19 -8.97 12.92 16.98
CA SER A 19 -10.08 13.01 16.03
C SER A 19 -9.82 13.94 14.83
N HIS A 20 -8.80 14.80 14.90
CA HIS A 20 -8.37 15.64 13.78
C HIS A 20 -7.51 14.89 12.75
N LEU A 21 -7.02 13.70 13.09
CA LEU A 21 -6.32 12.85 12.15
C LEU A 21 -7.32 12.10 11.28
N SER A 22 -7.07 12.10 9.97
CA SER A 22 -7.84 11.31 9.03
C SER A 22 -7.56 9.81 9.16
N ASP A 23 -8.45 8.96 8.63
CA ASP A 23 -8.30 7.50 8.64
C ASP A 23 -7.01 7.02 7.98
N SER A 24 -6.57 7.71 6.93
CA SER A 24 -5.32 7.41 6.24
C SER A 24 -4.11 7.76 7.11
N GLU A 25 -4.13 8.89 7.81
CA GLU A 25 -3.10 9.30 8.76
C GLU A 25 -3.05 8.35 9.96
N TRP A 26 -4.19 7.91 10.48
CA TRP A 26 -4.24 6.94 11.57
C TRP A 26 -3.61 5.59 11.18
N LYS A 27 -3.82 5.15 9.93
CA LYS A 27 -3.11 3.96 9.40
C LYS A 27 -1.61 4.18 9.33
N VAL A 28 -1.15 5.40 9.05
CA VAL A 28 0.28 5.75 9.06
C VAL A 28 0.82 5.69 10.49
N VAL A 29 0.12 6.30 11.45
CA VAL A 29 0.45 6.25 12.89
C VAL A 29 0.59 4.81 13.37
N GLY A 30 -0.32 3.92 12.99
CA GLY A 30 -0.21 2.48 13.31
C GLY A 30 1.06 1.83 12.77
N ARG A 31 1.48 2.18 11.54
CA ARG A 31 2.76 1.70 10.97
C ARG A 31 3.96 2.33 11.65
N MET A 32 3.89 3.60 12.02
CA MET A 32 4.93 4.28 12.77
C MET A 32 5.11 3.62 14.14
N SER A 33 4.03 3.26 14.83
CA SER A 33 4.07 2.54 16.13
C SER A 33 4.75 1.18 16.00
N VAL A 34 4.51 0.42 14.92
CA VAL A 34 5.22 -0.85 14.67
C VAL A 34 6.73 -0.66 14.47
N LEU A 35 7.16 0.46 13.87
CA LEU A 35 8.58 0.71 13.58
C LEU A 35 9.34 1.39 14.72
N MET A 36 8.69 2.27 15.48
CA MET A 36 9.31 3.13 16.48
C MET A 36 8.85 2.85 17.92
N GLY A 37 7.78 2.06 18.09
CA GLY A 37 7.13 1.80 19.37
C GLY A 37 6.20 2.92 19.81
N GLU A 38 5.23 2.57 20.66
CA GLU A 38 4.26 3.51 21.26
C GLU A 38 4.92 4.75 21.90
N PRO A 39 6.02 4.65 22.69
CA PRO A 39 6.65 5.82 23.30
C PRO A 39 7.25 6.80 22.29
N GLY A 40 7.68 6.30 21.13
CA GLY A 40 8.19 7.14 20.04
C GLY A 40 7.08 7.92 19.34
N ILE A 41 5.87 7.34 19.28
CA ILE A 41 4.70 7.96 18.66
C ILE A 41 4.00 8.91 19.60
N SER A 42 3.88 8.57 20.88
CA SER A 42 3.30 9.44 21.89
C SER A 42 4.03 10.78 21.91
N GLY A 43 5.37 10.82 21.88
CA GLY A 43 6.11 12.08 21.83
C GLY A 43 5.86 12.94 20.57
N ILE A 44 5.54 12.31 19.43
CA ILE A 44 5.19 13.03 18.19
C ILE A 44 3.77 13.60 18.30
N LEU A 45 2.84 12.82 18.86
CA LEU A 45 1.43 13.16 18.96
C LEU A 45 1.08 14.02 20.18
N GLU A 46 1.94 14.03 21.21
CA GLU A 46 1.83 14.88 22.39
C GLU A 46 2.22 16.34 22.07
N SER A 47 2.80 16.60 20.88
CA SER A 47 2.97 17.98 20.42
C SER A 47 1.63 18.70 20.40
N PRO A 48 1.49 19.88 21.04
CA PRO A 48 0.23 20.62 21.08
C PRO A 48 -0.16 21.21 19.72
N ASN A 49 0.76 21.21 18.75
CA ASN A 49 0.54 21.79 17.43
C ASN A 49 0.09 20.71 16.43
N ARG A 50 -1.18 20.75 16.04
CA ARG A 50 -1.77 19.83 15.05
C ARG A 50 -1.00 19.82 13.73
N ASP A 51 -0.55 20.98 13.25
CA ASP A 51 0.20 21.07 12.00
C ASP A 51 1.54 20.33 12.10
N GLN A 52 2.17 20.34 13.29
CA GLN A 52 3.39 19.56 13.51
C GLN A 52 3.11 18.06 13.53
N GLN A 53 1.99 17.62 14.09
CA GLN A 53 1.56 16.21 14.04
C GLN A 53 1.34 15.76 12.60
N HIS A 54 0.56 16.51 11.82
CA HIS A 54 0.34 16.25 10.39
C HIS A 54 1.67 16.27 9.61
N ALA A 55 2.55 17.22 9.88
CA ALA A 55 3.85 17.29 9.22
C ALA A 55 4.74 16.08 9.55
N ALA A 56 4.74 15.61 10.79
CA ALA A 56 5.51 14.45 11.22
C ALA A 56 4.99 13.16 10.54
N ILE A 57 3.68 12.97 10.53
CA ILE A 57 3.02 11.84 9.85
C ILE A 57 3.33 11.85 8.35
N ASN A 58 3.22 13.02 7.71
CA ASN A 58 3.53 13.17 6.28
C ASN A 58 5.01 12.93 5.96
N LYS A 59 5.93 13.42 6.81
CA LYS A 59 7.37 13.16 6.64
C LYS A 59 7.68 11.67 6.69
N PHE A 60 7.07 10.93 7.61
CA PHE A 60 7.22 9.48 7.67
C PHE A 60 6.71 8.80 6.39
N LEU A 61 5.52 9.18 5.92
CA LEU A 61 4.94 8.63 4.68
C LEU A 61 5.83 8.92 3.47
N GLN A 62 6.38 10.13 3.35
CA GLN A 62 7.31 10.49 2.29
C GLN A 62 8.60 9.66 2.36
N GLY A 63 9.12 9.40 3.57
CA GLY A 63 10.25 8.51 3.78
C GLY A 63 9.97 7.09 3.31
N GLU A 64 8.83 6.50 3.68
CA GLU A 64 8.40 5.17 3.19
C GLU A 64 8.35 5.13 1.66
N LEU A 65 7.77 6.16 1.04
CA LEU A 65 7.67 6.25 -0.42
C LEU A 65 9.04 6.38 -1.09
N ALA A 66 9.96 7.16 -0.51
CA ALA A 66 11.32 7.29 -1.01
C ALA A 66 12.08 5.96 -0.99
N VAL A 67 12.00 5.22 0.13
CA VAL A 67 12.61 3.88 0.25
C VAL A 67 12.04 2.91 -0.77
N LYS A 68 10.71 2.90 -0.96
CA LYS A 68 10.05 2.05 -1.97
C LYS A 68 10.49 2.42 -3.38
N ARG A 69 10.55 3.71 -3.72
CA ARG A 69 11.04 4.20 -5.01
C ARG A 69 12.49 3.81 -5.27
N GLN A 70 13.36 3.96 -4.28
CA GLN A 70 14.75 3.54 -4.38
C GLN A 70 14.87 2.03 -4.62
N LYS A 71 14.10 1.21 -3.91
CA LYS A 71 14.07 -0.24 -4.13
C LYS A 71 13.64 -0.58 -5.56
N ILE A 72 12.62 0.09 -6.09
CA ILE A 72 12.17 -0.07 -7.48
C ILE A 72 13.29 0.32 -8.46
N ALA A 73 13.93 1.47 -8.25
CA ALA A 73 15.03 1.94 -9.09
C ALA A 73 16.21 0.95 -9.09
N LEU A 74 16.58 0.40 -7.93
CA LEU A 74 17.62 -0.63 -7.84
C LEU A 74 17.25 -1.92 -8.57
N LEU A 75 15.98 -2.36 -8.50
CA LEU A 75 15.51 -3.52 -9.24
C LEU A 75 15.54 -3.27 -10.75
N GLN A 76 15.10 -2.10 -11.21
CA GLN A 76 15.20 -1.70 -12.61
C GLN A 76 16.66 -1.64 -13.07
N GLN A 77 17.54 -1.05 -12.27
CA GLN A 77 18.97 -1.00 -12.56
C GLN A 77 19.57 -2.40 -12.69
N ARG A 78 19.26 -3.33 -11.78
CA ARG A 78 19.72 -4.72 -11.86
C ARG A 78 19.23 -5.40 -13.14
N SER A 79 17.99 -5.18 -13.54
CA SER A 79 17.45 -5.68 -14.81
C SER A 79 18.19 -5.11 -16.04
N SER A 80 18.53 -3.82 -16.01
CA SER A 80 19.30 -3.17 -17.09
C SER A 80 20.78 -3.55 -17.12
N HIS A 81 21.41 -3.82 -15.97
CA HIS A 81 22.80 -4.30 -15.91
C HIS A 81 22.91 -5.78 -16.28
N GLN A 82 21.86 -6.57 -16.02
CA GLN A 82 21.74 -7.95 -16.51
C GLN A 82 21.51 -8.00 -18.03
N SER A 83 21.02 -6.92 -18.67
CA SER A 83 20.93 -6.85 -20.13
C SER A 83 22.23 -6.44 -20.82
N MET A 84 23.16 -5.77 -20.12
CA MET A 84 24.45 -5.32 -20.70
C MET A 84 25.61 -6.32 -20.56
N SER A 85 25.49 -7.32 -19.69
CA SER A 85 26.51 -8.36 -19.47
C SER A 85 26.24 -9.69 -20.19
N ARG A 86 25.17 -9.75 -21.00
CA ARG A 86 24.93 -10.89 -21.90
C ARG A 86 25.47 -10.50 -23.29
N PRO A 87 26.40 -11.25 -23.91
CA PRO A 87 26.67 -11.06 -25.32
C PRO A 87 25.33 -11.16 -26.04
N THR A 88 25.13 -10.26 -26.99
CA THR A 88 23.95 -10.11 -27.84
C THR A 88 23.74 -11.36 -28.69
N HIS A 89 23.42 -12.49 -28.07
CA HIS A 89 22.54 -13.44 -28.69
C HIS A 89 21.23 -12.69 -28.78
N MET A 90 20.94 -12.16 -29.98
CA MET A 90 19.61 -11.74 -30.36
C MET A 90 18.65 -12.70 -29.67
N ARG A 91 17.81 -12.18 -28.78
CA ARG A 91 16.68 -12.98 -28.28
C ARG A 91 15.79 -13.18 -29.49
N ARG A 92 16.18 -14.14 -30.34
CA ARG A 92 15.25 -14.90 -31.17
C ARG A 92 14.13 -15.24 -30.20
N PRO A 93 12.88 -14.84 -30.46
CA PRO A 93 11.79 -15.32 -29.65
C PRO A 93 11.92 -16.83 -29.65
N GLU A 94 12.27 -17.39 -28.49
CA GLU A 94 12.21 -18.82 -28.28
C GLU A 94 10.71 -19.10 -28.35
N ILE A 95 10.25 -19.52 -29.52
CA ILE A 95 8.86 -19.90 -29.73
C ILE A 95 8.68 -21.13 -28.87
N LEU A 96 8.19 -20.92 -27.64
CA LEU A 96 7.67 -22.00 -26.82
C LEU A 96 6.45 -22.55 -27.55
N LYS A 97 6.64 -23.69 -28.22
CA LYS A 97 5.52 -24.49 -28.75
C LYS A 97 4.88 -25.17 -27.54
N ILE A 98 3.90 -24.50 -26.96
CA ILE A 98 3.06 -25.08 -25.92
C ILE A 98 2.06 -26.00 -26.63
N ASP A 99 2.09 -27.28 -26.28
CA ASP A 99 1.06 -28.21 -26.72
C ASP A 99 -0.18 -27.97 -25.85
N ILE A 100 -1.20 -27.37 -26.46
CA ILE A 100 -2.49 -27.15 -25.80
C ILE A 100 -3.39 -28.31 -26.20
N SER A 101 -3.65 -29.19 -25.24
CA SER A 101 -4.62 -30.27 -25.42
C SER A 101 -5.99 -29.70 -25.77
N ARG A 102 -6.70 -30.35 -26.70
CA ARG A 102 -8.07 -29.93 -27.03
C ARG A 102 -8.95 -30.06 -25.81
N TYR A 103 -9.50 -28.93 -25.39
CA TYR A 103 -10.49 -28.87 -24.34
C TYR A 103 -11.77 -29.58 -24.80
N LYS A 104 -12.22 -30.56 -24.03
CA LYS A 104 -13.52 -31.21 -24.19
C LYS A 104 -14.45 -30.65 -23.12
N GLY A 105 -14.90 -29.41 -23.34
CA GLY A 105 -15.81 -28.74 -22.39
C GLY A 105 -17.06 -29.56 -22.14
N THR A 106 -17.52 -29.53 -20.90
CA THR A 106 -18.81 -30.08 -20.48
C THR A 106 -19.84 -28.95 -20.33
N ASP A 107 -21.13 -29.28 -20.26
CA ASP A 107 -22.19 -28.26 -20.10
C ASP A 107 -22.02 -27.41 -18.84
N GLU A 108 -21.39 -27.99 -17.81
CA GLU A 108 -21.07 -27.33 -16.53
C GLU A 108 -19.93 -26.29 -16.66
N ASP A 109 -19.17 -26.32 -17.75
CA ASP A 109 -18.08 -25.37 -18.04
C ASP A 109 -18.55 -24.17 -18.88
N SER A 110 -19.86 -23.90 -18.91
CA SER A 110 -20.43 -22.82 -19.69
C SER A 110 -19.81 -21.47 -19.32
N LEU A 111 -19.12 -20.85 -20.29
CA LEU A 111 -18.51 -19.54 -20.13
C LEU A 111 -19.55 -18.41 -19.98
N LEU A 112 -20.83 -18.70 -20.20
CA LEU A 112 -21.91 -17.72 -20.09
C LEU A 112 -22.00 -17.10 -18.69
N GLY A 113 -21.60 -17.84 -17.64
CA GLY A 113 -21.52 -17.31 -16.27
C GLY A 113 -20.43 -16.25 -16.05
N TRP A 114 -19.51 -16.09 -16.99
CA TRP A 114 -18.42 -15.10 -16.93
C TRP A 114 -18.77 -13.78 -17.63
N PHE A 115 -19.82 -13.76 -18.43
CA PHE A 115 -20.30 -12.54 -19.08
C PHE A 115 -21.34 -11.88 -18.18
N VAL A 116 -20.89 -10.97 -17.31
CA VAL A 116 -21.79 -10.01 -16.67
C VAL A 116 -21.86 -8.77 -17.57
N GLU A 117 -23.06 -8.44 -18.03
CA GLU A 117 -23.30 -7.18 -18.74
C GLU A 117 -23.22 -6.04 -17.72
N SER A 118 -22.18 -5.21 -17.83
CA SER A 118 -22.11 -3.96 -17.06
C SER A 118 -23.05 -2.96 -17.72
N ASP A 119 -24.29 -2.90 -17.21
CA ASP A 119 -25.25 -1.88 -17.61
C ASP A 119 -24.80 -0.52 -17.06
N ASP A 120 -24.03 0.22 -17.87
CA ASP A 120 -23.70 1.63 -17.62
C ASP A 120 -24.62 2.51 -18.48
N HIS A 121 -25.89 2.58 -18.06
CA HIS A 121 -26.87 3.51 -18.60
C HIS A 121 -27.10 4.66 -17.63
N GLN A 122 -26.19 5.64 -17.64
CA GLN A 122 -26.54 6.99 -17.18
C GLN A 122 -25.79 8.09 -17.96
N GLY A 123 -26.09 8.20 -19.25
CA GLY A 123 -25.92 9.45 -19.98
C GLY A 123 -27.14 10.35 -19.76
N PRO A 124 -27.00 11.59 -19.25
CA PRO A 124 -28.15 12.47 -19.10
C PRO A 124 -28.67 12.89 -20.48
N SER A 125 -29.98 12.69 -20.63
CA SER A 125 -30.83 13.08 -21.74
C SER A 125 -30.62 14.53 -22.16
N HIS A 126 -30.36 14.72 -23.45
CA HIS A 126 -30.33 16.01 -24.14
C HIS A 126 -31.70 16.70 -23.98
N ARG A 127 -31.75 17.84 -23.30
CA ARG A 127 -32.93 18.72 -23.29
C ARG A 127 -32.80 19.70 -24.45
N GLY A 128 -33.84 19.80 -25.26
CA GLY A 128 -34.01 20.80 -26.31
C GLY A 128 -34.31 22.19 -25.78
#